data_AF-A0A518HVH0-F1
#
_entry.id   AF-A0A518HVH0-F1
#
_cell.length_a   1.000
_cell.length_b   1.000
_cell.length_c   1.000
_cell.angle_alpha   90.00
_cell.angle_beta   90.00
_cell.angle_gamma   90.00
#
_symmetry.space_group_name_H-M   'P 1'
#
loop_
_entity.id
_entity.type
_entity.pdbx_description
1 polymer ?
#
loop_
_entity_poly.entity_id
_entity_poly.type
_entity_poly.pdbx_seq_one_letter_code
_entity_poly.pdbx_strand_id
1 'polypeptide(L)'
;MTRLLGCLVLAAVFTGMINASEPFSPLRAEDVDRLRGRVSIDGREFAMELVDRDQDGVFAGQADRLLIDFDDDGRLHPLREKYATNRPLRLRGFDAAEHFELQLLENPWRARLIPIQGMGSVEARLDGLQEDAVLSKLTATLVSKSGIHRTIDSLHEAISIPVGSYRPEEVLIEANDGRYWAIGFRNSDINLAYSIEITKDQLTPCELLGGLNLTARVAARDYFKGKLTVLPSFVTDTGLTLVDCRVGQLEPSDESRLVASLVGNDDAQKVVDRRSSGFACGSLCPLVFETHDLIDPQMDLVLKFDIGPLGGVIRHSAPVRSTGYQPPGKTIKR
;
A
#
# COMPACT_ATOMS: atom_id res chain seq x y z
N MET A 1 -56.39 -22.81 -55.56
CA MET A 1 -56.47 -21.46 -54.97
C MET A 1 -55.97 -21.55 -53.52
N THR A 2 -54.67 -21.31 -53.25
CA THR A 2 -54.12 -20.09 -52.59
C THR A 2 -54.71 -19.86 -51.18
N ARG A 3 -54.03 -19.80 -50.02
CA ARG A 3 -52.67 -19.44 -49.52
C ARG A 3 -52.48 -20.14 -48.14
N LEU A 4 -51.32 -20.64 -47.68
CA LEU A 4 -50.07 -19.97 -47.20
C LEU A 4 -50.27 -18.97 -46.03
N LEU A 5 -50.00 -19.42 -44.79
CA LEU A 5 -49.61 -18.65 -43.59
C LEU A 5 -49.26 -19.71 -42.51
N GLY A 6 -48.15 -19.76 -41.79
CA GLY A 6 -46.99 -18.88 -41.65
C GLY A 6 -46.33 -19.31 -40.33
N CYS A 7 -45.21 -20.01 -40.41
CA CYS A 7 -44.38 -20.35 -39.24
C CYS A 7 -43.79 -19.07 -38.64
N LEU A 8 -43.95 -18.88 -37.34
CA LEU A 8 -43.24 -17.86 -36.58
C LEU A 8 -42.70 -18.50 -35.31
N VAL A 9 -41.54 -19.14 -35.43
CA VAL A 9 -40.71 -19.54 -34.29
C VAL A 9 -39.87 -18.33 -33.93
N LEU A 10 -40.24 -17.67 -32.84
CA LEU A 10 -39.43 -16.63 -32.22
C LEU A 10 -38.23 -17.32 -31.54
N ALA A 11 -37.09 -17.37 -32.23
CA ALA A 11 -35.82 -17.62 -31.58
C ALA A 11 -35.35 -16.29 -30.96
N ALA A 12 -35.66 -16.10 -29.67
CA ALA A 12 -35.05 -15.05 -28.87
C ALA A 12 -33.56 -15.37 -28.72
N VAL A 13 -32.72 -14.71 -29.52
CA VAL A 13 -31.28 -14.70 -29.33
C VAL A 13 -31.00 -13.84 -28.08
N PHE A 14 -30.88 -14.51 -26.94
CA PHE A 14 -30.24 -13.95 -25.77
C PHE A 14 -28.74 -13.84 -26.07
N THR A 15 -28.29 -12.72 -26.64
CA THR A 15 -26.91 -12.26 -26.51
C THR A 15 -26.73 -11.72 -25.10
N GLY A 16 -26.65 -12.64 -24.13
CA GLY A 16 -25.99 -12.33 -22.88
C GLY A 16 -24.53 -12.01 -23.22
N MET A 17 -24.14 -10.74 -23.09
CA MET A 17 -22.74 -10.34 -23.01
C MET A 17 -22.15 -10.99 -21.76
N ILE A 18 -21.73 -12.23 -21.89
CA ILE A 18 -20.80 -12.84 -20.95
C ILE A 18 -19.52 -12.04 -21.20
N ASN A 19 -19.15 -11.18 -20.25
CA ASN A 19 -17.79 -10.64 -20.12
C ASN A 19 -16.84 -11.81 -19.85
N ALA A 20 -16.65 -12.67 -20.85
CA ALA A 20 -15.60 -13.66 -20.85
C ALA A 20 -14.33 -12.84 -21.03
N SER A 21 -13.64 -12.59 -19.91
CA SER A 21 -12.32 -11.98 -19.92
C SER A 21 -11.48 -12.66 -20.99
N GLU A 22 -10.87 -11.88 -21.89
CA GLU A 22 -10.06 -12.44 -22.97
C GLU A 22 -9.05 -13.46 -22.40
N PRO A 23 -8.88 -14.61 -23.07
CA PRO A 23 -8.00 -15.67 -22.57
C PRO A 23 -6.55 -15.21 -22.60
N PHE A 24 -5.75 -15.73 -21.66
CA PHE A 24 -4.31 -15.56 -21.69
C PHE A 24 -3.71 -16.18 -22.96
N SER A 25 -2.97 -15.36 -23.71
CA SER A 25 -2.26 -15.78 -24.92
C SER A 25 -0.88 -16.37 -24.56
N PRO A 26 -0.49 -17.50 -25.17
CA PRO A 26 0.78 -18.14 -24.87
C PRO A 26 1.95 -17.28 -25.34
N LEU A 27 2.99 -17.22 -24.49
CA LEU A 27 4.29 -16.67 -24.82
C LEU A 27 5.31 -17.81 -24.98
N ARG A 28 6.29 -17.60 -25.85
CA ARG A 28 7.40 -18.53 -26.11
C ARG A 28 8.71 -17.81 -25.85
N ALA A 29 9.64 -18.48 -25.18
CA ALA A 29 11.00 -17.98 -25.08
C ALA A 29 11.67 -18.06 -26.46
N GLU A 30 12.19 -16.93 -26.93
CA GLU A 30 13.04 -16.86 -28.12
C GLU A 30 14.51 -16.82 -27.73
N ASP A 31 14.81 -16.21 -26.58
CA ASP A 31 16.13 -16.15 -25.96
C ASP A 31 15.96 -16.12 -24.42
N VAL A 32 17.07 -16.12 -23.67
CA VAL A 32 17.09 -16.07 -22.21
C VAL A 32 16.41 -14.82 -21.67
N ASP A 33 16.51 -13.69 -22.39
CA ASP A 33 16.01 -12.37 -21.99
C ASP A 33 14.73 -11.96 -22.76
N ARG A 34 14.11 -12.86 -23.53
CA ARG A 34 12.99 -12.52 -24.43
C ARG A 34 11.87 -13.56 -24.51
N LEU A 35 10.65 -13.07 -24.33
CA LEU A 35 9.43 -13.81 -24.61
C LEU A 35 8.67 -13.18 -25.78
N ARG A 36 8.24 -13.98 -26.76
CA ARG A 36 7.37 -13.55 -27.86
C ARG A 36 6.04 -14.27 -27.86
N GLY A 37 5.02 -13.57 -28.33
CA GLY A 37 3.72 -14.18 -28.55
C GLY A 37 2.78 -13.21 -29.22
N ARG A 38 1.50 -13.36 -28.89
CA ARG A 38 0.44 -12.47 -29.34
C ARG A 38 -0.37 -11.99 -28.15
N VAL A 39 -1.03 -10.86 -28.30
CA VAL A 39 -2.06 -10.40 -27.36
C VAL A 39 -3.30 -9.98 -28.12
N SER A 40 -4.48 -10.23 -27.56
CA SER A 40 -5.73 -9.67 -28.06
C SER A 40 -5.98 -8.34 -27.38
N ILE A 41 -6.46 -7.37 -28.16
CA ILE A 41 -6.97 -6.10 -27.67
C ILE A 41 -8.22 -5.81 -28.50
N ASP A 42 -9.37 -5.67 -27.83
CA ASP A 42 -10.69 -5.50 -28.45
C ASP A 42 -10.98 -6.53 -29.57
N GLY A 43 -10.61 -7.79 -29.32
CA GLY A 43 -10.77 -8.89 -30.28
C GLY A 43 -9.82 -8.89 -31.48
N ARG A 44 -8.87 -7.95 -31.59
CA ARG A 44 -7.81 -7.98 -32.61
C ARG A 44 -6.50 -8.49 -31.99
N GLU A 45 -5.87 -9.44 -32.66
CA GLU A 45 -4.54 -9.93 -32.26
C GLU A 45 -3.41 -9.05 -32.77
N PHE A 46 -2.42 -8.80 -31.91
CA PHE A 46 -1.19 -8.10 -32.22
C PHE A 46 0.02 -8.93 -31.79
N ALA A 47 1.13 -8.84 -32.52
CA ALA A 47 2.38 -9.45 -32.08
C ALA A 47 2.94 -8.69 -30.87
N MET A 48 3.48 -9.43 -29.89
CA MET A 48 4.10 -8.83 -28.71
C MET A 48 5.46 -9.46 -28.38
N GLU A 49 6.33 -8.67 -27.77
CA GLU A 49 7.60 -9.13 -27.18
C GLU A 49 7.79 -8.53 -25.79
N LEU A 50 8.18 -9.35 -24.82
CA LEU A 50 8.68 -8.91 -23.52
C LEU A 50 10.19 -9.07 -23.50
N VAL A 51 10.86 -8.06 -22.96
CA VAL A 51 12.33 -8.00 -22.84
C VAL A 51 12.68 -7.80 -21.37
N ASP A 52 13.33 -8.81 -20.79
CA ASP A 52 13.94 -8.76 -19.46
C ASP A 52 15.26 -7.98 -19.57
N ARG A 53 15.28 -6.75 -19.03
CA ARG A 53 16.41 -5.83 -19.28
C ARG A 53 17.51 -5.91 -18.26
N ASP A 54 17.20 -6.29 -17.03
CA ASP A 54 18.16 -6.48 -15.96
C ASP A 54 18.56 -7.95 -15.76
N GLN A 55 17.97 -8.85 -16.55
CA GLN A 55 18.28 -10.27 -16.64
C GLN A 55 18.03 -11.01 -15.30
N ASP A 56 17.01 -10.58 -14.57
CA ASP A 56 16.64 -11.18 -13.29
C ASP A 56 15.68 -12.38 -13.45
N GLY A 57 15.22 -12.66 -14.68
CA GLY A 57 14.30 -13.73 -15.03
C GLY A 57 12.82 -13.37 -14.83
N VAL A 58 12.52 -12.12 -14.44
CA VAL A 58 11.18 -11.57 -14.29
C VAL A 58 10.91 -10.67 -15.50
N PHE A 59 9.76 -10.85 -16.16
CA PHE A 59 9.43 -10.12 -17.41
C PHE A 59 8.45 -8.96 -17.21
N ALA A 60 8.21 -8.55 -15.96
CA ALA A 60 7.29 -7.48 -15.58
C ALA A 60 7.86 -6.53 -14.49
N GLY A 61 9.19 -6.49 -14.36
CA GLY A 61 9.95 -5.60 -13.51
C GLY A 61 10.06 -4.17 -14.05
N GLN A 62 10.70 -3.30 -13.26
CA GLN A 62 10.85 -1.87 -13.59
C GLN A 62 11.77 -1.61 -14.79
N ALA A 63 12.79 -2.46 -14.97
CA ALA A 63 13.72 -2.36 -16.08
C ALA A 63 13.10 -2.85 -17.40
N ASP A 64 12.09 -3.70 -17.35
CA ASP A 64 11.61 -4.49 -18.48
C ASP A 64 10.74 -3.71 -19.45
N ARG A 65 10.64 -4.24 -20.66
CA ARG A 65 9.93 -3.57 -21.75
C ARG A 65 8.98 -4.53 -22.43
N LEU A 66 7.81 -4.00 -22.73
CA LEU A 66 6.82 -4.62 -23.60
C LEU A 66 6.86 -3.91 -24.95
N LEU A 67 6.90 -4.68 -26.03
CA LEU A 67 6.70 -4.20 -27.38
C LEU A 67 5.43 -4.81 -27.96
N ILE A 68 4.63 -4.00 -28.67
CA ILE A 68 3.41 -4.46 -29.36
C ILE A 68 3.37 -3.86 -30.76
N ASP A 69 3.31 -4.72 -31.78
CA ASP A 69 3.25 -4.37 -33.20
C ASP A 69 1.83 -3.89 -33.53
N PHE A 70 1.60 -2.58 -33.45
CA PHE A 70 0.27 -1.99 -33.64
C PHE A 70 -0.05 -1.66 -35.09
N ASP A 71 0.99 -1.40 -35.91
CA ASP A 71 0.80 -1.16 -37.34
C ASP A 71 0.81 -2.46 -38.17
N ASP A 72 1.05 -3.61 -37.54
CA ASP A 72 0.94 -4.95 -38.12
C ASP A 72 1.89 -5.13 -39.31
N ASP A 73 3.04 -4.46 -39.25
CA ASP A 73 4.09 -4.52 -40.27
C ASP A 73 5.06 -5.70 -40.08
N GLY A 74 4.86 -6.46 -39.00
CA GLY A 74 5.66 -7.61 -38.60
C GLY A 74 6.96 -7.24 -37.90
N ARG A 75 7.19 -5.97 -37.56
CA ARG A 75 8.42 -5.46 -36.97
C ARG A 75 8.15 -4.58 -35.76
N LEU A 76 8.52 -5.10 -34.59
CA LEU A 76 8.45 -4.36 -33.34
C LEU A 76 9.43 -3.18 -33.31
N HIS A 77 8.91 -1.95 -33.35
CA HIS A 77 9.73 -0.75 -33.37
C HIS A 77 10.15 -0.31 -31.95
N PRO A 78 11.44 -0.29 -31.60
CA PRO A 78 11.93 -0.09 -30.21
C PRO A 78 11.72 1.31 -29.61
N LEU A 79 11.11 2.23 -30.36
CA LEU A 79 10.86 3.61 -29.96
C LEU A 79 9.37 3.95 -29.99
N ARG A 80 8.63 3.45 -30.99
CA ARG A 80 7.22 3.78 -31.20
C ARG A 80 6.27 2.82 -30.52
N GLU A 81 6.72 1.60 -30.28
CA GLU A 81 5.89 0.48 -29.84
C GLU A 81 6.36 -0.09 -28.51
N LYS A 82 7.17 0.68 -27.78
CA LYS A 82 7.80 0.25 -26.54
C LYS A 82 7.09 0.86 -25.35
N TYR A 83 6.72 0.00 -24.41
CA TYR A 83 6.02 0.34 -23.18
C TYR A 83 6.79 -0.19 -21.96
N ALA A 84 6.64 0.48 -20.83
CA ALA A 84 7.14 -0.02 -19.55
C ALA A 84 6.12 -1.04 -19.00
N THR A 85 6.59 -2.20 -18.55
CA THR A 85 5.73 -3.30 -18.04
C THR A 85 5.20 -3.04 -16.64
N ASN A 86 5.91 -2.26 -15.83
CA ASN A 86 5.58 -1.99 -14.43
C ASN A 86 4.55 -0.86 -14.20
N ARG A 87 3.91 -0.37 -15.27
CA ARG A 87 2.93 0.71 -15.23
C ARG A 87 1.83 0.42 -16.22
N PRO A 88 0.60 0.87 -15.97
CA PRO A 88 -0.43 0.70 -16.97
C PRO A 88 -0.14 1.42 -18.27
N LEU A 89 -0.39 0.66 -19.32
CA LEU A 89 -0.01 0.95 -20.68
C LEU A 89 -1.03 1.91 -21.25
N ARG A 90 -0.54 3.04 -21.76
CA ARG A 90 -1.32 3.89 -22.66
C ARG A 90 -1.01 3.43 -24.07
N LEU A 91 -1.85 2.55 -24.61
CA LEU A 91 -1.63 1.97 -25.93
C LEU A 91 -1.92 3.02 -27.00
N ARG A 92 -1.03 3.13 -27.98
CA ARG A 92 -1.18 4.10 -29.05
C ARG A 92 -2.31 3.66 -30.00
N GLY A 93 -3.21 4.59 -30.35
CA GLY A 93 -4.34 4.29 -31.24
C GLY A 93 -5.61 3.85 -30.52
N PHE A 94 -5.55 3.69 -29.20
CA PHE A 94 -6.70 3.53 -28.32
C PHE A 94 -7.03 4.87 -27.63
N ASP A 95 -8.20 5.00 -27.03
CA ASP A 95 -8.58 6.24 -26.34
C ASP A 95 -7.54 6.55 -25.25
N ALA A 96 -7.13 7.82 -25.11
CA ALA A 96 -6.16 8.23 -24.08
C ALA A 96 -6.67 7.95 -22.65
N ALA A 97 -7.99 7.76 -22.49
CA ALA A 97 -8.64 7.34 -21.26
C ALA A 97 -8.52 5.83 -20.97
N GLU A 98 -8.16 5.02 -21.97
CA GLU A 98 -8.02 3.57 -21.82
C GLU A 98 -6.59 3.22 -21.43
N HIS A 99 -6.43 2.82 -20.17
CA HIS A 99 -5.20 2.21 -19.68
C HIS A 99 -5.34 0.70 -19.71
N PHE A 100 -4.25 -0.01 -19.97
CA PHE A 100 -4.22 -1.47 -19.94
C PHE A 100 -3.25 -1.97 -18.88
N GLU A 101 -3.61 -3.02 -18.16
CA GLU A 101 -2.71 -3.76 -17.28
C GLU A 101 -2.18 -4.99 -18.01
N LEU A 102 -0.85 -5.18 -17.98
CA LEU A 102 -0.23 -6.44 -18.39
C LEU A 102 -0.31 -7.43 -17.23
N GLN A 103 -0.99 -8.56 -17.45
CA GLN A 103 -0.93 -9.69 -16.54
C GLN A 103 -0.15 -10.84 -17.18
N LEU A 104 0.78 -11.39 -16.42
CA LEU A 104 1.58 -12.55 -16.80
C LEU A 104 1.22 -13.75 -15.90
N LEU A 105 1.16 -14.92 -16.51
CA LEU A 105 1.17 -16.20 -15.80
C LEU A 105 2.47 -16.91 -16.12
N GLU A 106 3.11 -17.40 -15.08
CA GLU A 106 4.31 -18.24 -15.17
C GLU A 106 3.92 -19.71 -15.34
N ASN A 107 4.76 -20.47 -16.05
CA ASN A 107 4.69 -21.94 -16.15
C ASN A 107 3.35 -22.51 -16.68
N PRO A 108 3.07 -22.45 -18.00
CA PRO A 108 3.87 -21.81 -19.03
C PRO A 108 3.62 -20.30 -19.10
N TRP A 109 4.57 -19.56 -19.67
CA TRP A 109 4.41 -18.12 -19.86
C TRP A 109 3.19 -17.80 -20.71
N ARG A 110 2.30 -16.96 -20.17
CA ARG A 110 1.16 -16.41 -20.91
C ARG A 110 0.95 -14.96 -20.52
N ALA A 111 0.45 -14.16 -21.45
CA ALA A 111 0.14 -12.76 -21.22
C ALA A 111 -1.31 -12.44 -21.59
N ARG A 112 -1.85 -11.42 -20.93
CA ARG A 112 -3.05 -10.72 -21.38
C ARG A 112 -2.94 -9.24 -21.06
N LEU A 113 -3.61 -8.42 -21.86
CA LEU A 113 -3.85 -7.02 -21.55
C LEU A 113 -5.28 -6.87 -21.08
N ILE A 114 -5.46 -6.29 -19.90
CA ILE A 114 -6.78 -6.03 -19.33
C ILE A 114 -7.05 -4.54 -19.41
N PRO A 115 -8.11 -4.10 -20.11
CA PRO A 115 -8.50 -2.70 -20.08
C PRO A 115 -8.93 -2.34 -18.66
N ILE A 116 -8.42 -1.22 -18.16
CA ILE A 116 -8.86 -0.60 -16.92
C ILE A 116 -10.12 0.17 -17.26
N GLN A 117 -11.27 -0.45 -17.00
CA GLN A 117 -12.55 0.05 -17.48
C GLN A 117 -13.12 1.12 -16.55
N GLY A 118 -12.80 2.37 -16.89
CA GLY A 118 -13.46 3.55 -16.35
C GLY A 118 -12.67 4.24 -15.25
N MET A 119 -13.25 5.34 -14.80
CA MET A 119 -12.69 6.22 -13.78
C MET A 119 -13.61 6.20 -12.57
N GLY A 120 -13.02 6.19 -11.38
CA GLY A 120 -13.70 6.58 -10.15
C GLY A 120 -13.20 7.94 -9.70
N SER A 121 -13.71 8.39 -8.56
CA SER A 121 -13.21 9.56 -7.85
C SER A 121 -12.73 9.16 -6.47
N VAL A 122 -11.63 9.76 -6.02
CA VAL A 122 -11.10 9.55 -4.66
C VAL A 122 -10.98 10.89 -3.95
N GLU A 123 -11.43 10.94 -2.70
CA GLU A 123 -11.28 12.10 -1.83
C GLU A 123 -10.37 11.71 -0.67
N ALA A 124 -9.17 12.29 -0.65
CA ALA A 124 -8.22 12.07 0.43
C ALA A 124 -8.68 12.77 1.72
N ARG A 125 -8.67 12.03 2.82
CA ARG A 125 -9.03 12.52 4.16
C ARG A 125 -7.98 12.14 5.19
N LEU A 126 -7.84 13.02 6.17
CA LEU A 126 -7.04 12.80 7.36
C LEU A 126 -7.97 12.92 8.56
N ASP A 127 -8.47 11.78 9.01
CA ASP A 127 -9.34 11.71 10.17
C ASP A 127 -8.51 11.61 11.46
N GLY A 128 -9.07 12.07 12.58
CA GLY A 128 -8.42 11.99 13.89
C GLY A 128 -7.28 12.99 14.13
N LEU A 129 -7.14 14.02 13.29
CA LEU A 129 -6.22 15.12 13.56
C LEU A 129 -6.57 15.82 14.89
N GLN A 130 -5.57 16.47 15.51
CA GLN A 130 -5.80 17.32 16.68
C GLN A 130 -6.81 18.43 16.33
N GLU A 131 -7.69 18.81 17.27
CA GLU A 131 -8.81 19.75 17.03
C GLU A 131 -8.37 21.12 16.47
N ASP A 132 -7.14 21.53 16.77
CA ASP A 132 -6.53 22.79 16.35
C ASP A 132 -5.61 22.65 15.12
N ALA A 133 -5.45 21.45 14.57
CA ALA A 133 -4.62 21.22 13.41
C ALA A 133 -5.30 21.77 12.13
N VAL A 134 -4.81 22.90 11.64
CA VAL A 134 -5.25 23.45 10.35
C VAL A 134 -4.23 23.14 9.27
N LEU A 135 -4.67 22.38 8.26
CA LEU A 135 -3.82 21.94 7.15
C LEU A 135 -3.80 22.97 6.03
N SER A 136 -2.59 23.29 5.54
CA SER A 136 -2.38 24.10 4.33
C SER A 136 -2.29 23.23 3.09
N LYS A 137 -1.73 22.01 3.21
CA LYS A 137 -1.50 21.11 2.08
C LYS A 137 -1.62 19.64 2.48
N LEU A 138 -2.19 18.85 1.58
CA LEU A 138 -2.19 17.40 1.65
C LEU A 138 -1.78 16.85 0.29
N THR A 139 -0.67 16.11 0.25
CA THR A 139 -0.25 15.36 -0.91
C THR A 139 -0.19 13.87 -0.56
N ALA A 140 -0.80 13.00 -1.35
CA ALA A 140 -0.75 11.56 -1.15
C ALA A 140 -0.44 10.83 -2.45
N THR A 141 0.57 9.97 -2.43
CA THR A 141 0.90 9.09 -3.55
C THR A 141 0.24 7.74 -3.31
N LEU A 142 -0.71 7.40 -4.16
CA LEU A 142 -1.37 6.10 -4.22
C LEU A 142 -0.72 5.23 -5.29
N VAL A 143 -0.57 3.94 -5.00
CA VAL A 143 -0.06 2.92 -5.92
C VAL A 143 -1.13 1.86 -6.10
N SER A 144 -1.57 1.64 -7.34
CA SER A 144 -2.51 0.55 -7.63
C SER A 144 -1.82 -0.81 -7.56
N LYS A 145 -2.63 -1.87 -7.42
CA LYS A 145 -2.15 -3.25 -7.56
C LYS A 145 -1.46 -3.52 -8.91
N SER A 146 -1.85 -2.77 -9.92
CA SER A 146 -1.28 -2.78 -11.27
C SER A 146 -0.07 -1.84 -11.48
N GLY A 147 0.43 -1.18 -10.43
CA GLY A 147 1.61 -0.29 -10.51
C GLY A 147 1.33 1.14 -11.00
N ILE A 148 0.07 1.58 -11.05
CA ILE A 148 -0.28 2.97 -11.34
C ILE A 148 0.07 3.83 -10.12
N HIS A 149 0.95 4.81 -10.30
CA HIS A 149 1.11 5.89 -9.34
C HIS A 149 0.12 7.02 -9.64
N ARG A 150 -0.59 7.47 -8.61
CA ARG A 150 -1.46 8.66 -8.64
C ARG A 150 -1.16 9.53 -7.45
N THR A 151 -0.89 10.80 -7.72
CA THR A 151 -0.70 11.79 -6.68
C THR A 151 -1.99 12.58 -6.53
N ILE A 152 -2.51 12.60 -5.31
CA ILE A 152 -3.56 13.51 -4.86
C ILE A 152 -2.82 14.71 -4.29
N ASP A 153 -3.09 15.92 -4.80
CA ASP A 153 -2.50 17.16 -4.29
C ASP A 153 -3.61 18.16 -3.98
N SER A 154 -4.54 17.73 -3.13
CA SER A 154 -5.70 18.51 -2.73
C SER A 154 -6.18 18.09 -1.35
N LEU A 155 -6.74 19.06 -0.63
CA LEU A 155 -7.43 18.83 0.63
C LEU A 155 -8.94 18.89 0.32
N HIS A 156 -9.68 17.81 0.59
CA HIS A 156 -11.14 17.69 0.40
C HIS A 156 -11.67 17.78 -1.04
N GLU A 157 -10.80 17.86 -2.06
CA GLU A 157 -11.24 17.79 -3.45
C GLU A 157 -11.16 16.35 -3.97
N ALA A 158 -12.26 15.88 -4.54
CA ALA A 158 -12.30 14.59 -5.20
C ALA A 158 -11.50 14.64 -6.51
N ILE A 159 -10.54 13.72 -6.69
CA ILE A 159 -9.78 13.59 -7.92
C ILE A 159 -10.23 12.36 -8.71
N SER A 160 -10.24 12.45 -10.04
CA SER A 160 -10.59 11.30 -10.88
C SER A 160 -9.36 10.42 -11.14
N ILE A 161 -9.46 9.13 -10.80
CA ILE A 161 -8.40 8.14 -11.04
C ILE A 161 -8.98 6.83 -11.60
N PRO A 162 -8.17 6.01 -12.30
CA PRO A 162 -8.65 4.75 -12.88
C PRO A 162 -9.21 3.80 -11.81
N VAL A 163 -10.23 3.03 -12.18
CA VAL A 163 -10.80 1.98 -11.34
C VAL A 163 -9.74 0.95 -10.95
N GLY A 164 -9.80 0.46 -9.70
CA GLY A 164 -8.90 -0.58 -9.20
C GLY A 164 -8.60 -0.47 -7.71
N SER A 165 -7.77 -1.39 -7.23
CA SER A 165 -7.34 -1.45 -5.83
C SER A 165 -6.03 -0.68 -5.64
N TYR A 166 -6.00 0.23 -4.67
CA TYR A 166 -4.86 1.11 -4.38
C TYR A 166 -4.41 1.00 -2.93
N ARG A 167 -3.18 1.46 -2.69
CA ARG A 167 -2.59 1.66 -1.37
C ARG A 167 -1.85 2.99 -1.30
N PRO A 168 -1.78 3.67 -0.15
CA PRO A 168 -0.84 4.76 0.04
C PRO A 168 0.61 4.23 0.02
N GLU A 169 1.48 4.98 -0.62
CA GLU A 169 2.94 4.80 -0.60
C GLU A 169 3.60 5.92 0.18
N GLU A 170 3.15 7.15 -0.01
CA GLU A 170 3.67 8.33 0.68
C GLU A 170 2.53 9.31 0.96
N VAL A 171 2.57 9.93 2.13
CA VAL A 171 1.64 11.00 2.54
C VAL A 171 2.46 12.17 3.07
N LEU A 172 2.31 13.32 2.42
CA LEU A 172 2.88 14.59 2.83
C LEU A 172 1.76 15.49 3.34
N ILE A 173 1.95 16.05 4.53
CA ILE A 173 0.99 16.90 5.22
C ILE A 173 1.70 18.19 5.56
N GLU A 174 1.13 19.33 5.25
CA GLU A 174 1.63 20.64 5.65
C GLU A 174 0.54 21.35 6.45
N ALA A 175 0.92 21.91 7.60
CA ALA A 175 0.07 22.76 8.42
C ALA A 175 0.27 24.24 8.06
N ASN A 176 -0.73 25.07 8.37
CA ASN A 176 -0.69 26.52 8.12
C ASN A 176 0.47 27.24 8.83
N ASP A 177 1.02 26.65 9.89
CA ASP A 177 2.18 27.20 10.62
C ASP A 177 3.53 26.82 9.99
N GLY A 178 3.53 26.16 8.82
CA GLY A 178 4.71 25.77 8.06
C GLY A 178 5.35 24.45 8.51
N ARG A 179 4.79 23.77 9.53
CA ARG A 179 5.20 22.41 9.87
C ARG A 179 4.75 21.47 8.76
N TYR A 180 5.60 20.50 8.40
CA TYR A 180 5.22 19.45 7.48
C TYR A 180 5.62 18.06 7.99
N TRP A 181 4.89 17.04 7.56
CA TRP A 181 5.11 15.64 7.86
C TRP A 181 5.18 14.86 6.55
N ALA A 182 6.24 14.10 6.33
CA ALA A 182 6.36 13.15 5.22
C ALA A 182 6.37 11.74 5.79
N ILE A 183 5.37 10.94 5.42
CA ILE A 183 5.13 9.59 5.96
C ILE A 183 5.24 8.60 4.81
N GLY A 184 6.15 7.63 4.95
CA GLY A 184 6.38 6.57 3.96
C GLY A 184 5.85 5.23 4.44
N PHE A 185 5.16 4.52 3.55
CA PHE A 185 4.60 3.20 3.78
C PHE A 185 5.29 2.15 2.93
N ARG A 186 5.49 0.96 3.50
CA ARG A 186 5.92 -0.24 2.78
C ARG A 186 4.87 -1.32 2.94
N ASN A 187 4.63 -2.03 1.84
CA ASN A 187 3.88 -3.27 1.88
C ASN A 187 4.74 -4.37 2.55
N SER A 188 4.31 -4.86 3.72
CA SER A 188 4.94 -6.03 4.37
C SER A 188 4.17 -7.34 4.14
N ASP A 189 2.94 -7.26 3.65
CA ASP A 189 2.10 -8.41 3.28
C ASP A 189 1.42 -8.18 1.92
N ILE A 190 1.92 -8.88 0.90
CA ILE A 190 1.45 -8.76 -0.49
C ILE A 190 -0.06 -9.03 -0.64
N ASN A 191 -0.67 -9.76 0.30
CA ASN A 191 -2.07 -10.15 0.22
C ASN A 191 -3.02 -9.13 0.86
N LEU A 192 -2.53 -8.22 1.71
CA LEU A 192 -3.37 -7.30 2.50
C LEU A 192 -3.25 -5.83 2.10
N ALA A 193 -2.16 -5.46 1.41
CA ALA A 193 -1.74 -4.07 1.24
C ALA A 193 -2.67 -3.14 0.45
N TYR A 194 -3.59 -3.66 -0.36
CA TYR A 194 -4.45 -2.87 -1.23
C TYR A 194 -5.85 -2.78 -0.63
N SER A 195 -6.19 -1.60 -0.11
CA SER A 195 -7.40 -1.40 0.69
C SER A 195 -8.31 -0.29 0.19
N ILE A 196 -7.83 0.54 -0.73
CA ILE A 196 -8.61 1.61 -1.33
C ILE A 196 -9.18 1.10 -2.65
N GLU A 197 -10.43 0.64 -2.62
CA GLU A 197 -11.14 0.17 -3.80
C GLU A 197 -11.82 1.34 -4.52
N ILE A 198 -11.30 1.69 -5.70
CA ILE A 198 -11.86 2.71 -6.57
C ILE A 198 -12.83 2.04 -7.53
N THR A 199 -14.10 2.39 -7.40
CA THR A 199 -15.18 1.85 -8.25
C THR A 199 -15.59 2.89 -9.31
N LYS A 200 -16.00 2.41 -10.49
CA LYS A 200 -16.39 3.24 -11.62
C LYS A 200 -17.52 4.19 -11.24
N ASP A 201 -17.38 5.47 -11.61
CA ASP A 201 -18.37 6.53 -11.41
C ASP A 201 -18.78 6.74 -9.94
N GLN A 202 -17.99 6.25 -8.98
CA GLN A 202 -18.21 6.39 -7.55
C GLN A 202 -17.15 7.28 -6.89
N LEU A 203 -17.55 7.94 -5.81
CA LEU A 203 -16.65 8.65 -4.91
C LEU A 203 -16.22 7.71 -3.77
N THR A 204 -14.94 7.40 -3.71
CA THR A 204 -14.33 6.64 -2.62
C THR A 204 -13.68 7.59 -1.62
N PRO A 205 -14.18 7.71 -0.37
CA PRO A 205 -13.44 8.39 0.68
C PRO A 205 -12.19 7.57 1.04
N CYS A 206 -11.05 8.23 1.16
CA CYS A 206 -9.77 7.59 1.41
C CYS A 206 -9.14 8.16 2.68
N GLU A 207 -9.34 7.47 3.80
CA GLU A 207 -8.69 7.78 5.07
C GLU A 207 -7.21 7.37 5.02
N LEU A 208 -6.31 8.33 4.77
CA LEU A 208 -4.90 8.03 4.51
C LEU A 208 -4.14 7.49 5.73
N LEU A 209 -4.57 7.88 6.93
CA LEU A 209 -4.02 7.42 8.21
C LEU A 209 -5.04 6.60 9.01
N GLY A 210 -6.23 6.37 8.45
CA GLY A 210 -7.28 5.57 9.08
C GLY A 210 -6.82 4.13 9.28
N GLY A 211 -7.12 3.55 10.44
CA GLY A 211 -6.74 2.17 10.77
C GLY A 211 -5.23 1.94 10.97
N LEU A 212 -4.41 3.00 11.08
CA LEU A 212 -3.00 2.87 11.44
C LEU A 212 -2.88 2.49 12.93
N ASN A 213 -2.56 1.22 13.19
CA ASN A 213 -2.44 0.69 14.53
C ASN A 213 -0.96 0.60 14.94
N LEU A 214 -0.60 1.28 16.03
CA LEU A 214 0.71 1.07 16.65
C LEU A 214 0.68 -0.22 17.46
N THR A 215 1.62 -1.09 17.16
CA THR A 215 1.87 -2.32 17.90
C THR A 215 3.29 -2.29 18.44
N ALA A 216 3.52 -2.96 19.57
CA ALA A 216 4.86 -3.12 20.10
C ALA A 216 5.07 -4.56 20.56
N ARG A 217 6.19 -5.16 20.12
CA ARG A 217 6.63 -6.47 20.58
C ARG A 217 7.73 -6.29 21.61
N VAL A 218 7.58 -6.90 22.77
CA VAL A 218 8.65 -6.98 23.78
C VAL A 218 9.53 -8.18 23.46
N ALA A 219 10.79 -7.92 23.04
CA ALA A 219 11.64 -8.95 22.43
C ALA A 219 12.62 -9.63 23.40
N ALA A 220 13.04 -8.97 24.48
CA ALA A 220 14.01 -9.52 25.43
C ALA A 220 13.67 -9.15 26.88
N ARG A 221 13.88 -10.11 27.79
CA ARG A 221 13.54 -10.01 29.21
C ARG A 221 14.75 -10.28 30.08
N ASP A 222 15.48 -9.22 30.37
CA ASP A 222 16.33 -9.14 31.57
C ASP A 222 15.61 -8.27 32.60
N TYR A 223 14.33 -8.57 32.90
CA TYR A 223 13.53 -7.83 33.89
C TYR A 223 14.23 -7.76 35.26
N PHE A 224 14.92 -8.85 35.63
CA PHE A 224 15.68 -8.95 36.87
C PHE A 224 16.90 -8.03 36.96
N LYS A 225 17.34 -7.47 35.83
CA LYS A 225 18.40 -6.44 35.76
C LYS A 225 17.84 -5.08 35.33
N GLY A 226 16.52 -4.91 35.39
CA GLY A 226 15.85 -3.66 35.02
C GLY A 226 15.93 -3.32 33.53
N LYS A 227 16.17 -4.29 32.64
CA LYS A 227 16.31 -4.03 31.20
C LYS A 227 15.14 -4.57 30.38
N LEU A 228 14.50 -3.70 29.63
CA LEU A 228 13.37 -4.02 28.74
C LEU A 228 13.65 -3.53 27.33
N THR A 229 13.66 -4.45 26.37
CA THR A 229 13.77 -4.12 24.95
C THR A 229 12.41 -4.20 24.27
N VAL A 230 12.00 -3.09 23.67
CA VAL A 230 10.75 -2.91 22.94
C VAL A 230 11.05 -2.73 21.45
N LEU A 231 10.33 -3.47 20.60
CA LEU A 231 10.35 -3.37 19.15
C LEU A 231 9.00 -2.78 18.70
N PRO A 232 8.90 -1.46 18.52
CA PRO A 232 7.67 -0.84 18.03
C PRO A 232 7.52 -1.03 16.52
N SER A 233 6.28 -1.16 16.06
CA SER A 233 5.91 -1.20 14.63
C SER A 233 4.54 -0.59 14.41
N PHE A 234 4.42 0.28 13.42
CA PHE A 234 3.14 0.81 12.96
C PHE A 234 2.66 -0.03 11.79
N VAL A 235 1.52 -0.68 11.95
CA VAL A 235 0.93 -1.53 10.92
C VAL A 235 -0.53 -1.16 10.79
N THR A 236 -0.98 -0.82 9.58
CA THR A 236 -2.40 -0.64 9.30
C THR A 236 -3.12 -1.98 9.34
N ASP A 237 -4.43 -2.01 9.55
CA ASP A 237 -5.23 -3.24 9.40
C ASP A 237 -5.11 -3.88 8.00
N THR A 238 -4.67 -3.08 7.03
CA THR A 238 -4.43 -3.46 5.64
C THR A 238 -2.99 -3.90 5.40
N GLY A 239 -2.20 -4.22 6.44
CA GLY A 239 -0.85 -4.78 6.29
C GLY A 239 0.24 -3.82 5.76
N LEU A 240 -0.03 -2.52 5.67
CA LEU A 240 0.98 -1.50 5.41
C LEU A 240 1.78 -1.20 6.67
N THR A 241 3.09 -1.22 6.55
CA THR A 241 4.00 -0.85 7.63
C THR A 241 4.54 0.55 7.38
N LEU A 242 4.49 1.42 8.39
CA LEU A 242 5.15 2.72 8.31
C LEU A 242 6.67 2.52 8.42
N VAL A 243 7.40 3.00 7.42
CA VAL A 243 8.86 2.78 7.30
C VAL A 243 9.69 4.06 7.35
N ASP A 244 9.05 5.20 7.18
CA ASP A 244 9.68 6.52 7.30
C ASP A 244 8.65 7.53 7.84
N CYS A 245 9.11 8.43 8.70
CA CYS A 245 8.35 9.59 9.14
C CYS A 245 9.33 10.73 9.37
N ARG A 246 9.19 11.81 8.61
CA ARG A 246 10.00 13.03 8.75
C ARG A 246 9.10 14.19 9.10
N VAL A 247 9.59 15.05 9.99
CA VAL A 247 8.91 16.28 10.40
C VAL A 247 9.85 17.45 10.07
N GLY A 248 9.30 18.55 9.54
CA GLY A 248 10.03 19.70 8.99
C GLY A 248 10.86 20.57 9.96
N GLN A 249 11.11 21.82 9.53
CA GLN A 249 12.23 22.79 9.79
C GLN A 249 12.81 23.03 11.20
N LEU A 250 12.58 22.20 12.20
CA LEU A 250 13.46 22.14 13.36
C LEU A 250 14.65 21.26 12.97
N GLU A 251 15.89 21.63 13.36
CA GLU A 251 16.95 20.61 13.43
C GLU A 251 16.37 19.37 14.08
N PRO A 252 16.70 18.13 13.63
CA PRO A 252 16.08 16.90 14.11
C PRO A 252 15.99 16.91 15.64
N SER A 253 14.83 17.32 16.15
CA SER A 253 14.57 17.49 17.56
C SER A 253 13.94 16.18 18.04
N ASP A 254 14.03 15.91 19.34
CA ASP A 254 13.41 14.73 19.94
C ASP A 254 11.88 14.66 19.71
N GLU A 255 11.27 15.75 19.26
CA GLU A 255 9.83 15.86 18.96
C GLU A 255 9.43 15.12 17.67
N SER A 256 10.38 14.89 16.76
CA SER A 256 10.14 14.13 15.51
C SER A 256 10.20 12.60 15.70
N ARG A 257 10.49 12.15 16.92
CA ARG A 257 10.71 10.74 17.25
C ARG A 257 9.46 10.10 17.87
N LEU A 258 9.32 8.80 17.68
CA LEU A 258 8.40 8.01 18.47
C LEU A 258 8.86 8.04 19.92
N VAL A 259 8.06 8.60 20.82
CA VAL A 259 8.34 8.60 22.24
C VAL A 259 7.64 7.43 22.90
N ALA A 260 8.38 6.72 23.73
CA ALA A 260 7.88 5.63 24.53
C ALA A 260 8.16 5.92 26.00
N SER A 261 7.12 5.82 26.81
CA SER A 261 7.17 6.02 28.25
C SER A 261 6.78 4.72 28.94
N LEU A 262 7.60 4.29 29.89
CA LEU A 262 7.25 3.24 30.83
C LEU A 262 6.55 3.89 32.02
N VAL A 263 5.33 3.48 32.33
CA VAL A 263 4.48 4.12 33.33
C VAL A 263 4.16 3.14 34.45
N GLY A 264 4.23 3.62 35.69
CA GLY A 264 3.93 2.84 36.89
C GLY A 264 2.43 2.55 37.06
N ASN A 265 2.12 1.48 37.79
CA ASN A 265 0.75 0.99 37.96
C ASN A 265 -0.11 1.86 38.92
N ASP A 266 0.54 2.49 39.92
CA ASP A 266 -0.17 3.27 40.96
C ASP A 266 -0.53 4.70 40.52
N ASP A 267 0.10 5.20 39.46
CA ASP A 267 -0.19 6.50 38.87
C ASP A 267 0.19 6.47 37.38
N ALA A 268 -0.82 6.39 36.51
CA ALA A 268 -0.67 6.38 35.05
C ALA A 268 -0.05 7.68 34.48
N GLN A 269 0.27 8.66 35.34
CA GLN A 269 1.03 9.86 34.98
C GLN A 269 2.50 9.80 35.43
N LYS A 270 2.87 8.89 36.34
CA LYS A 270 4.25 8.76 36.80
C LYS A 270 5.08 7.96 35.80
N VAL A 271 5.78 8.70 34.94
CA VAL A 271 6.76 8.15 33.99
C VAL A 271 7.99 7.64 34.76
N VAL A 272 8.26 6.35 34.64
CA VAL A 272 9.42 5.65 35.24
C VAL A 272 10.67 5.86 34.40
N ASP A 273 10.53 5.72 33.09
CA ASP A 273 11.60 5.98 32.11
C ASP A 273 10.97 6.42 30.78
N ARG A 274 11.72 7.23 30.02
CA ARG A 274 11.30 7.77 28.72
C ARG A 274 12.42 7.57 27.71
N ARG A 275 12.04 7.07 26.53
CA ARG A 275 12.95 6.85 25.40
C ARG A 275 12.31 7.35 24.12
N SER A 276 13.14 7.63 23.13
CA SER A 276 12.72 8.07 21.80
C SER A 276 13.35 7.20 20.71
N SER A 277 12.59 6.86 19.68
CA SER A 277 13.04 6.08 18.52
C SER A 277 12.79 6.83 17.22
N GLY A 278 13.77 6.82 16.33
CA GLY A 278 13.62 7.25 14.95
C GLY A 278 13.56 6.06 13.99
N PHE A 279 13.48 6.35 12.69
CA PHE A 279 13.56 5.35 11.64
C PHE A 279 15.01 5.11 11.22
N ALA A 280 15.42 3.83 11.19
CA ALA A 280 16.68 3.39 10.59
C ALA A 280 16.42 2.19 9.69
N CYS A 281 16.98 2.22 8.48
CA CYS A 281 16.87 1.14 7.50
C CYS A 281 15.40 0.73 7.18
N GLY A 282 14.45 1.66 7.27
CA GLY A 282 13.03 1.41 6.99
C GLY A 282 12.24 0.77 8.14
N SER A 283 12.72 0.89 9.38
CA SER A 283 12.02 0.41 10.58
C SER A 283 12.30 1.32 11.77
N LEU A 284 11.45 1.29 12.78
CA LEU A 284 11.75 1.96 14.05
C LEU A 284 12.89 1.26 14.77
N CYS A 285 13.83 2.05 15.29
CA CYS A 285 14.89 1.51 16.12
C CYS A 285 14.32 0.85 17.39
N PRO A 286 14.91 -0.26 17.86
CA PRO A 286 14.60 -0.83 19.16
C PRO A 286 14.76 0.20 20.28
N LEU A 287 13.84 0.17 21.23
CA LEU A 287 13.86 0.99 22.43
C LEU A 287 14.31 0.16 23.62
N VAL A 288 15.27 0.67 24.38
CA VAL A 288 15.83 -0.01 25.55
C VAL A 288 15.58 0.83 26.78
N PHE A 289 14.72 0.32 27.65
CA PHE A 289 14.43 0.90 28.96
C PHE A 289 15.34 0.27 30.01
N GLU A 290 15.86 1.12 30.91
CA GLU A 290 16.74 0.70 32.00
C GLU A 290 16.25 1.32 33.32
N THR A 291 15.86 0.47 34.27
CA THR A 291 15.38 0.86 35.60
C THR A 291 16.33 0.37 36.69
N HIS A 292 16.43 1.11 37.80
CA HIS A 292 17.23 0.70 38.96
C HIS A 292 16.60 -0.50 39.70
N ASP A 293 15.28 -0.62 39.62
CA ASP A 293 14.49 -1.69 40.24
C ASP A 293 13.96 -2.68 39.20
N LEU A 294 13.31 -3.75 39.68
CA LEU A 294 12.60 -4.70 38.83
C LEU A 294 11.53 -3.98 38.00
N ILE A 295 11.51 -4.22 36.69
CA ILE A 295 10.38 -3.78 35.84
C ILE A 295 9.18 -4.64 36.20
N ASP A 296 8.17 -4.01 36.80
CA ASP A 296 6.94 -4.69 37.20
C ASP A 296 6.15 -5.13 35.95
N PRO A 297 5.76 -6.42 35.83
CA PRO A 297 4.87 -6.90 34.76
C PRO A 297 3.53 -6.16 34.65
N GLN A 298 3.16 -5.38 35.67
CA GLN A 298 1.97 -4.53 35.70
C GLN A 298 2.23 -3.10 35.19
N MET A 299 3.47 -2.74 34.83
CA MET A 299 3.74 -1.46 34.15
C MET A 299 3.16 -1.46 32.75
N ASP A 300 2.79 -0.26 32.30
CA ASP A 300 2.30 -0.01 30.95
C ASP A 300 3.38 0.68 30.11
N LEU A 301 3.49 0.22 28.86
CA LEU A 301 4.26 0.90 27.84
C LEU A 301 3.32 1.81 27.05
N VAL A 302 3.53 3.12 27.16
CA VAL A 302 2.79 4.13 26.42
C VAL A 302 3.66 4.64 25.28
N LEU A 303 3.23 4.42 24.04
CA LEU A 303 3.91 4.92 22.85
C LEU A 303 3.07 6.01 22.18
N LYS A 304 3.71 7.13 21.82
CA LYS A 304 3.08 8.28 21.14
C LYS A 304 4.10 9.08 20.33
N PHE A 305 3.62 9.80 19.33
CA PHE A 305 4.36 10.95 18.80
C PHE A 305 3.99 12.18 19.62
N ASP A 306 4.96 13.04 19.93
CA ASP A 306 4.68 14.23 20.73
C ASP A 306 4.03 15.36 19.91
N ILE A 307 4.22 15.37 18.59
CA ILE A 307 3.66 16.39 17.70
C ILE A 307 3.11 15.78 16.40
N GLY A 308 2.18 16.52 15.79
CA GLY A 308 1.72 16.29 14.42
C GLY A 308 0.55 15.33 14.25
N PRO A 309 0.24 14.96 12.99
CA PRO A 309 -0.93 14.16 12.65
C PRO A 309 -0.89 12.77 13.27
N LEU A 310 0.30 12.25 13.63
CA LEU A 310 0.44 10.98 14.36
C LEU A 310 0.34 11.13 15.88
N GLY A 311 0.53 12.34 16.42
CA GLY A 311 0.53 12.61 17.86
C GLY A 311 -0.85 12.67 18.50
N GLY A 312 -1.90 12.94 17.71
CA GLY A 312 -3.31 12.84 18.14
C GLY A 312 -3.95 11.46 17.89
N VAL A 313 -3.49 10.75 16.86
CA VAL A 313 -4.18 9.57 16.32
C VAL A 313 -3.73 8.26 16.98
N ILE A 314 -2.48 8.17 17.47
CA ILE A 314 -1.89 6.87 17.80
C ILE A 314 -1.25 6.85 19.18
N ARG A 315 -2.09 6.63 20.20
CA ARG A 315 -1.65 6.24 21.54
C ARG A 315 -1.83 4.74 21.70
N HIS A 316 -0.72 4.00 21.80
CA HIS A 316 -0.79 2.59 22.18
C HIS A 316 -0.38 2.44 23.64
N SER A 317 -1.24 1.81 24.43
CA SER A 317 -0.87 1.31 25.75
C SER A 317 -0.84 -0.21 25.68
N ALA A 318 0.32 -0.79 25.96
CA ALA A 318 0.47 -2.23 26.09
C ALA A 318 0.97 -2.57 27.48
N PRO A 319 0.33 -3.52 28.18
CA PRO A 319 0.91 -4.03 29.41
C PRO A 319 2.23 -4.72 29.08
N VAL A 320 3.23 -4.57 29.94
CA VAL A 320 4.52 -5.26 29.83
C VAL A 320 4.32 -6.73 30.22
N ARG A 321 3.54 -7.47 29.41
CA ARG A 321 3.13 -8.83 29.75
C ARG A 321 4.28 -9.80 29.66
N SER A 322 4.42 -10.50 30.77
CA SER A 322 5.04 -11.81 30.98
C SER A 322 4.59 -12.94 30.02
N THR A 323 5.02 -13.08 28.77
CA THR A 323 4.98 -14.39 28.05
C THR A 323 5.85 -15.43 28.79
N GLY A 324 5.45 -15.84 30.00
CA GLY A 324 6.13 -16.85 30.82
C GLY A 324 6.34 -16.52 32.29
N TYR A 325 6.11 -15.28 32.77
CA TYR A 325 6.23 -14.98 34.20
C TYR A 325 4.93 -15.35 34.92
N GLN A 326 4.96 -16.49 35.62
CA GLN A 326 4.04 -16.73 36.73
C GLN A 326 4.62 -16.02 37.95
N PRO A 327 3.89 -15.08 38.58
CA PRO A 327 4.34 -14.52 39.85
C PRO A 327 4.55 -15.68 40.84
N PRO A 328 5.65 -15.71 41.62
CA PRO A 328 5.82 -16.72 42.64
C PRO A 328 4.57 -16.70 43.52
N GLY A 329 3.89 -17.84 43.59
CA GLY A 329 2.63 -17.96 44.32
C GLY A 329 2.83 -17.42 45.72
N LYS A 330 1.96 -16.47 46.14
CA LYS A 330 1.99 -15.90 47.49
C LYS A 330 2.12 -17.06 48.46
N THR A 331 3.28 -17.20 49.10
CA THR A 331 3.46 -18.20 50.13
C THR A 331 2.60 -17.73 51.29
N ILE A 332 1.39 -18.28 51.39
CA ILE A 332 0.55 -18.11 52.56
C ILE A 332 1.30 -18.82 53.68
N LYS A 333 2.04 -18.05 54.49
CA LYS A 333 2.56 -18.55 55.76
C LYS A 333 1.34 -18.90 56.61
N ARG A 334 1.05 -20.20 56.71
CA ARG A 334 0.22 -20.73 57.78
C ARG A 334 1.02 -20.74 59.07
#